data_AF-A0A803NEL3-F1
#
_entry.id   AF-A0A803NEL3-F1
#
_cell.length_a   1.000
_cell.length_b   1.000
_cell.length_c   1.000
_cell.angle_alpha   90.00
_cell.angle_beta   90.00
_cell.angle_gamma   90.00
#
_symmetry.space_group_name_H-M   'P 1'
#
loop_
_entity.id
_entity.type
_entity.pdbx_description
1 polymer ?
#
loop_
_entity_poly.entity_id
_entity_poly.type
_entity_poly.pdbx_seq_one_letter_code
_entity_poly.pdbx_strand_id
1 'polypeptide(L)'
;MLLELKLPNAKLGQGYGMTEAGPVLAMCLAFAKEPMDVKSGSCGTVVRNAELKIVDPDTGLSLPRNQSGEICIRGSQIMKGYLNDPEATANTIDKEGWLHTGDIGFVDDDDEIFIV
;
A
#
# COMPACT_ATOMS: atom_id res chain seq x y z
N MET A 1 11.04 18.15 8.32
CA MET A 1 11.84 19.30 8.80
C MET A 1 13.06 18.94 9.66
N LEU A 2 12.95 18.27 10.83
CA LEU A 2 14.15 18.06 11.68
C LEU A 2 15.19 17.07 11.11
N LEU A 3 14.73 16.04 10.38
CA LEU A 3 15.58 15.02 9.76
C LEU A 3 16.35 15.57 8.55
N GLU A 4 15.72 16.40 7.72
CA GLU A 4 16.33 17.02 6.54
C GLU A 4 17.53 17.90 6.94
N LEU A 5 17.42 18.64 8.05
CA LEU A 5 18.50 19.47 8.57
C LEU A 5 19.69 18.64 9.10
N LYS A 6 19.43 17.44 9.62
CA LYS A 6 20.47 16.55 10.17
C LYS A 6 21.15 15.71 9.10
N LEU A 7 20.45 15.42 7.99
CA LEU A 7 20.93 14.57 6.91
C LEU A 7 20.74 15.28 5.55
N PRO A 8 21.47 16.39 5.29
CA PRO A 8 21.21 17.27 4.15
C PRO A 8 21.45 16.63 2.77
N ASN A 9 22.20 15.52 2.73
CA ASN A 9 22.48 14.79 1.49
C ASN A 9 21.61 13.53 1.33
N ALA A 10 20.73 13.23 2.30
CA ALA A 10 19.85 12.07 2.22
C ALA A 10 18.52 12.44 1.54
N LYS A 11 18.00 11.52 0.73
CA LYS A 11 16.60 11.59 0.30
C LYS A 11 15.74 10.91 1.36
N LEU A 12 14.68 11.60 1.80
CA LEU A 12 13.69 11.08 2.73
C LEU A 12 12.46 10.61 1.97
N GLY A 13 11.88 9.50 2.42
CA GLY A 13 10.73 8.87 1.81
C GLY A 13 10.24 7.74 2.70
N GLN A 14 8.97 7.40 2.58
CA GLN A 14 8.33 6.34 3.35
C GLN A 14 7.94 5.19 2.42
N GLY A 15 7.84 4.00 2.97
CA GLY A 15 7.24 2.84 2.32
C GLY A 15 6.23 2.23 3.26
N TYR A 16 5.25 1.54 2.70
CA TYR A 16 4.23 0.84 3.46
C TYR A 16 4.33 -0.66 3.22
N GLY A 17 4.31 -1.41 4.33
CA GLY A 17 4.44 -2.85 4.31
C GLY A 17 3.67 -3.54 5.43
N MET A 18 3.28 -4.78 5.15
CA MET A 18 2.55 -5.71 6.00
C MET A 18 3.08 -7.12 5.72
N THR A 19 3.29 -7.94 6.74
CA THR A 19 3.91 -9.28 6.58
C THR A 19 3.21 -10.13 5.53
N GLU A 20 1.89 -10.15 5.55
CA GLU A 20 1.02 -10.90 4.65
C GLU A 20 1.12 -10.45 3.19
N ALA A 21 1.59 -9.22 2.94
CA ALA A 21 1.84 -8.70 1.58
C ALA A 21 3.24 -9.05 1.05
N GLY A 22 4.05 -9.80 1.80
CA GLY A 22 5.34 -10.35 1.36
C GLY A 22 6.64 -9.52 1.45
N PRO A 23 6.79 -8.32 2.07
CA PRO A 23 5.87 -7.51 2.87
C PRO A 23 5.52 -6.14 2.26
N VAL A 24 6.09 -5.75 1.12
CA VAL A 24 6.02 -4.36 0.61
C VAL A 24 4.80 -4.16 -0.28
N LEU A 25 3.94 -3.19 0.07
CA LEU A 25 2.80 -2.77 -0.76
C LEU A 25 3.14 -1.52 -1.58
N ALA A 26 3.76 -0.54 -0.94
CA ALA A 26 4.07 0.76 -1.54
C ALA A 26 5.49 1.22 -1.21
N MET A 27 6.10 1.95 -2.15
CA MET A 27 7.45 2.47 -1.98
C MET A 27 7.58 3.88 -2.56
N CYS A 28 8.31 4.75 -1.84
CA CYS A 28 8.57 6.12 -2.29
C CYS A 28 9.37 6.15 -3.60
N LEU A 29 8.78 6.76 -4.64
CA LEU A 29 9.39 6.85 -5.97
C LEU A 29 10.55 7.87 -6.04
N ALA A 30 10.76 8.70 -5.01
CA ALA A 30 11.98 9.51 -4.90
C ALA A 30 13.26 8.66 -4.74
N PHE A 31 13.11 7.37 -4.38
CA PHE A 31 14.19 6.39 -4.31
C PHE A 31 14.48 5.66 -5.62
N ALA A 32 13.67 5.87 -6.66
CA ALA A 32 13.95 5.32 -7.98
C ALA A 32 15.25 5.91 -8.56
N LYS A 33 15.88 5.17 -9.49
CA LYS A 33 17.06 5.63 -10.23
C LYS A 33 16.77 6.94 -10.98
N GLU A 34 15.58 7.01 -11.59
CA GLU A 34 14.99 8.21 -12.14
C GLU A 34 13.87 8.63 -11.18
N PRO A 35 14.14 9.56 -10.24
CA PRO A 35 13.23 9.85 -9.14
C PRO A 35 12.05 10.70 -9.62
N MET A 36 10.91 10.54 -8.95
CA MET A 36 9.74 11.40 -9.11
C MET A 36 9.58 12.32 -7.90
N ASP A 37 8.85 13.42 -8.09
CA ASP A 37 8.40 14.26 -6.99
C ASP A 37 7.41 13.49 -6.13
N VAL A 38 7.48 13.69 -4.81
CA VAL A 38 6.66 12.98 -3.82
C VAL A 38 6.15 13.94 -2.77
N LYS A 39 4.94 13.69 -2.25
CA LYS A 39 4.33 14.53 -1.22
C LYS A 39 4.75 14.11 0.19
N SER A 40 4.90 15.10 1.07
CA SER A 40 5.07 14.82 2.50
C SER A 40 3.84 14.11 3.06
N GLY A 41 4.05 13.02 3.80
CA GLY A 41 2.97 12.21 4.37
C GLY A 41 2.54 11.02 3.49
N SER A 42 2.91 11.01 2.21
CA SER A 42 2.72 9.85 1.33
C SER A 42 3.51 8.64 1.85
N CYS A 43 2.92 7.45 1.74
CA CYS A 43 3.60 6.17 1.98
C CYS A 43 4.11 5.52 0.69
N GLY A 44 4.12 6.27 -0.42
CA GLY A 44 4.65 5.87 -1.71
C GLY A 44 3.57 5.45 -2.71
N THR A 45 4.00 4.81 -3.78
CA THR A 45 3.12 4.28 -4.83
C THR A 45 3.14 2.75 -4.79
N VAL A 46 2.03 2.12 -5.19
CA VAL A 46 1.93 0.66 -5.30
C VAL A 46 3.12 0.09 -6.07
N VAL A 47 3.68 -1.02 -5.59
CA VAL A 47 4.80 -1.68 -6.28
C VAL A 47 4.38 -2.17 -7.67
N ARG A 48 5.33 -2.13 -8.62
CA ARG A 48 5.12 -2.67 -9.97
C ARG A 48 4.75 -4.15 -9.95
N ASN A 49 4.01 -4.58 -10.98
CA ASN A 49 3.51 -5.94 -11.14
C ASN A 49 2.54 -6.38 -10.03
N ALA A 50 1.95 -5.43 -9.31
CA ALA A 50 0.86 -5.63 -8.38
C ALA A 50 -0.30 -4.68 -8.74
N GLU A 51 -1.49 -5.02 -8.28
CA GLU A 51 -2.70 -4.22 -8.38
C GLU A 51 -3.10 -3.76 -6.98
N LEU A 52 -3.59 -2.53 -6.85
CA LEU A 52 -4.13 -2.00 -5.59
C LEU A 52 -5.49 -1.37 -5.85
N LYS A 53 -6.44 -1.62 -4.95
CA LYS A 53 -7.75 -0.95 -4.93
C LYS A 53 -8.02 -0.45 -3.53
N ILE A 54 -8.83 0.60 -3.46
CA ILE A 54 -9.43 1.07 -2.21
C ILE A 54 -10.87 0.56 -2.21
N VAL A 55 -11.31 -0.07 -1.13
CA VAL A 55 -12.69 -0.58 -1.00
C VAL A 55 -13.42 0.08 0.14
N ASP A 56 -14.70 0.36 -0.07
CA ASP A 56 -15.61 0.76 1.00
C ASP A 56 -15.86 -0.44 1.93
N PRO A 57 -15.55 -0.36 3.24
CA PRO A 57 -15.72 -1.49 4.17
C PRO A 57 -17.17 -1.95 4.36
N ASP A 58 -18.15 -1.06 4.16
CA ASP A 58 -19.56 -1.36 4.37
C ASP A 58 -20.18 -2.00 3.11
N THR A 59 -19.77 -1.57 1.92
CA THR A 59 -20.37 -2.02 0.65
C THR A 59 -19.51 -3.02 -0.14
N GLY A 60 -18.20 -3.08 0.13
CA GLY A 60 -17.22 -3.85 -0.62
C GLY A 60 -16.92 -3.31 -2.03
N LEU A 61 -17.49 -2.15 -2.40
CA LEU A 61 -17.29 -1.55 -3.71
C LEU A 61 -15.95 -0.82 -3.77
N SER A 62 -15.29 -0.88 -4.94
CA SER A 62 -14.07 -0.11 -5.18
C SER A 62 -14.38 1.39 -5.26
N LEU A 63 -13.58 2.17 -4.54
CA LEU A 63 -13.69 3.61 -4.46
C LEU A 63 -12.77 4.30 -5.49
N PRO A 64 -13.16 5.48 -5.99
CA PRO A 64 -12.29 6.28 -6.84
C PRO A 64 -11.15 6.94 -6.03
N ARG A 65 -10.26 7.63 -6.72
CA ARG A 65 -9.19 8.43 -6.10
C ARG A 65 -9.73 9.42 -5.06
N ASN A 66 -8.89 9.75 -4.09
CA ASN A 66 -9.16 10.70 -3.00
C ASN A 66 -10.35 10.33 -2.10
N GLN A 67 -10.77 9.05 -2.08
CA GLN A 67 -11.76 8.54 -1.12
C GLN A 67 -11.12 7.50 -0.22
N SER A 68 -11.34 7.65 1.08
CA SER A 68 -10.81 6.73 2.09
C SER A 68 -11.61 5.45 2.16
N GLY A 69 -10.90 4.32 2.18
CA GLY A 69 -11.45 2.99 2.38
C GLY A 69 -10.34 2.01 2.74
N GLU A 70 -10.67 0.73 2.84
CA GLU A 70 -9.66 -0.30 3.08
C GLU A 70 -8.73 -0.44 1.87
N ILE A 71 -7.43 -0.52 2.13
CA ILE A 71 -6.43 -0.82 1.11
C ILE A 71 -6.43 -2.34 0.86
N CYS A 72 -6.64 -2.74 -0.39
CA CYS A 72 -6.47 -4.13 -0.81
C CYS A 72 -5.41 -4.24 -1.91
N ILE A 73 -4.58 -5.28 -1.85
CA ILE A 73 -3.52 -5.53 -2.83
C ILE A 73 -3.64 -6.94 -3.43
N ARG A 74 -3.33 -7.07 -4.72
CA ARG A 74 -3.23 -8.36 -5.41
C ARG A 74 -1.93 -8.43 -6.19
N GLY A 75 -1.26 -9.57 -6.11
CA GLY A 75 -0.05 -9.86 -6.87
C GLY A 75 0.64 -11.12 -6.37
N SER A 76 1.61 -11.62 -7.12
CA SER A 76 2.30 -12.88 -6.79
C SER A 76 3.23 -12.79 -5.57
N GLN A 77 3.49 -11.58 -5.07
CA GLN A 77 4.35 -11.32 -3.92
C GLN A 77 3.67 -11.57 -2.57
N ILE A 78 2.34 -11.58 -2.51
CA ILE A 78 1.62 -11.76 -1.24
C ILE A 78 1.84 -13.17 -0.68
N MET A 79 1.53 -13.35 0.61
CA MET A 79 1.66 -14.64 1.26
C MET A 79 0.83 -15.73 0.56
N LYS A 80 1.27 -16.98 0.73
CA LYS A 80 0.46 -18.14 0.32
C LYS A 80 -0.81 -18.30 1.18
N GLY A 81 -0.77 -17.84 2.43
CA GLY A 81 -1.81 -18.00 3.45
C GLY A 81 -1.22 -18.29 4.82
N TYR A 82 -2.09 -18.33 5.83
CA TYR A 82 -1.70 -18.67 7.20
C TYR A 82 -1.47 -20.18 7.36
N LEU A 83 -0.42 -20.53 8.10
CA LEU A 83 -0.06 -21.93 8.33
C LEU A 83 -1.13 -22.60 9.22
N ASN A 84 -1.71 -23.69 8.71
CA ASN A 84 -2.75 -24.49 9.37
C ASN A 84 -4.04 -23.72 9.72
N ASP A 85 -4.27 -22.58 9.05
CA ASP A 85 -5.46 -21.75 9.27
C ASP A 85 -6.10 -21.33 7.94
N PRO A 86 -6.83 -22.24 7.28
CA PRO A 86 -7.51 -21.95 6.02
C PRO A 86 -8.66 -20.94 6.18
N GLU A 87 -9.25 -20.85 7.38
CA GLU A 87 -10.34 -19.90 7.67
C GLU A 87 -9.80 -18.48 7.72
N ALA A 88 -8.74 -18.22 8.50
CA ALA A 88 -8.09 -16.92 8.52
C ALA A 88 -7.55 -16.54 7.13
N THR A 89 -7.02 -17.52 6.37
CA THR A 89 -6.56 -17.29 5.00
C THR A 89 -7.69 -16.81 4.10
N ALA A 90 -8.85 -17.48 4.13
CA ALA A 90 -10.00 -17.11 3.30
C ALA A 90 -10.68 -15.80 3.76
N ASN A 91 -10.55 -15.44 5.03
CA ASN A 91 -11.04 -14.15 5.56
C ASN A 91 -10.12 -12.98 5.20
N THR A 92 -8.84 -13.24 4.90
CA THR A 92 -7.84 -12.19 4.62
C THR A 92 -7.53 -12.07 3.13
N ILE A 93 -7.54 -13.19 2.39
CA ILE A 93 -7.37 -13.22 0.93
C ILE A 93 -8.68 -13.68 0.31
N ASP A 94 -9.32 -12.79 -0.43
CA ASP A 94 -10.61 -13.06 -1.04
C ASP A 94 -10.52 -14.07 -2.21
N LYS A 95 -11.68 -14.47 -2.73
CA LYS A 95 -11.78 -15.45 -3.83
C LYS A 95 -11.21 -14.95 -5.16
N GLU A 96 -11.01 -13.64 -5.30
CA GLU A 96 -10.41 -12.98 -6.46
C GLU A 96 -8.91 -12.71 -6.28
N GLY A 97 -8.34 -13.13 -5.14
CA GLY A 97 -6.93 -13.03 -4.81
C GLY A 97 -6.51 -11.70 -4.17
N TRP A 98 -7.45 -10.87 -3.72
CA TRP A 98 -7.13 -9.62 -3.02
C TRP A 98 -6.84 -9.89 -1.55
N LEU A 99 -5.66 -9.45 -1.10
CA LEU A 99 -5.31 -9.36 0.30
C LEU A 99 -5.96 -8.10 0.89
N HIS A 100 -6.79 -8.30 1.91
CA HIS A 100 -7.38 -7.27 2.76
C HIS A 100 -6.40 -6.91 3.88
N THR A 101 -5.99 -5.64 3.93
CA THR A 101 -4.99 -5.18 4.89
C THR A 101 -5.60 -4.83 6.25
N GLY A 102 -6.88 -4.46 6.29
CA GLY A 102 -7.49 -3.80 7.44
C GLY A 102 -7.02 -2.36 7.66
N ASP A 103 -6.11 -1.83 6.85
CA ASP A 103 -5.63 -0.45 6.93
C ASP A 103 -6.50 0.48 6.07
N ILE A 104 -6.85 1.65 6.60
CA ILE A 104 -7.65 2.65 5.89
C ILE A 104 -6.73 3.66 5.21
N GLY A 105 -6.97 3.91 3.93
CA GLY A 105 -6.21 4.87 3.15
C GLY A 105 -6.90 5.29 1.87
N PHE A 106 -6.23 6.13 1.10
CA PHE A 106 -6.67 6.56 -0.22
C PHE A 106 -5.48 6.68 -1.18
N VAL A 107 -5.77 6.69 -2.47
CA VAL A 107 -4.82 7.01 -3.55
C VAL A 107 -5.18 8.38 -4.10
N ASP A 108 -4.22 9.30 -4.17
CA ASP A 108 -4.45 10.64 -4.72
C ASP A 108 -4.36 10.67 -6.26
N ASP A 109 -4.43 11.85 -6.88
CA ASP A 109 -4.38 12.02 -8.33
C ASP A 109 -3.02 11.72 -8.98
N ASP A 110 -1.94 11.65 -8.18
CA ASP A 110 -0.57 11.35 -8.64
C ASP A 110 -0.13 9.93 -8.29
N ASP A 111 -1.07 9.02 -8.00
CA ASP A 111 -0.82 7.63 -7.61
C ASP A 111 -0.05 7.46 -6.28
N GLU A 112 -0.07 8.47 -5.41
CA GLU A 112 0.50 8.38 -4.08
C GLU A 112 -0.55 7.87 -3.07
N ILE A 113 -0.13 6.92 -2.22
CA ILE A 113 -0.98 6.31 -1.21
C ILE A 113 -0.77 7.05 0.12
N PHE A 114 -1.88 7.29 0.82
CA PHE A 114 -1.90 7.88 2.15
C PHE A 114 -2.69 6.99 3.09
N ILE A 115 -2.13 6.72 4.26
CA ILE A 115 -2.80 6.02 5.36
C ILE A 115 -3.45 7.07 6.27
N VAL A 116 -4.67 6.81 6.74
CA VAL A 116 -5.50 7.73 7.56
C VAL A 116 -5.46 7.35 9.03
#